data_AF-A0A9E0JLE8-F1
#
_entry.id   AF-A0A9E0JLE8-F1
#
_cell.length_a   1.000
_cell.length_b   1.000
_cell.length_c   1.000
_cell.angle_alpha   90.00
_cell.angle_beta   90.00
_cell.angle_gamma   90.00
#
_symmetry.space_group_name_H-M   'P 1'
#
loop_
_entity.id
_entity.type
_entity.pdbx_description
1 polymer ?
#
loop_
_entity_poly.entity_id
_entity_poly.type
_entity_poly.pdbx_seq_one_letter_code
_entity_poly.pdbx_strand_id
1 'polypeptide(L)'
;MLKLKELRDKINKIDLKILELLEERAEIVNQVGILKKKNLTPFYIPEREIEILEKLSSMSKKMHKESIKGIFKEIISGCRALEKSFSILSFGEKSLFVALKIFGNSVNFEFEENDNTLIEKEFLSEINRYKNYDFIILSEDKLEKHLEKNIILKVETEIFNKEKEYFYVISFDELYKGVAICNIKL
;
A
#
# COMPACT_ATOMS: atom_id res chain seq x y z
N MET A 1 -28.20 -2.06 37.83
CA MET A 1 -26.82 -1.78 37.38
C MET A 1 -26.86 -1.53 35.87
N LEU A 2 -26.99 -0.26 35.45
CA LEU A 2 -27.37 0.16 34.08
C LEU A 2 -26.22 0.77 33.26
N LYS A 3 -25.05 1.03 33.87
CA LYS A 3 -23.98 1.84 33.27
C LYS A 3 -23.29 1.20 32.06
N LEU A 4 -23.10 -0.11 32.02
CA LEU A 4 -22.35 -0.75 30.93
C LEU A 4 -23.16 -0.84 29.64
N LYS A 5 -24.45 -1.19 29.75
CA LYS A 5 -25.33 -1.31 28.58
C LYS A 5 -25.50 0.04 27.87
N GLU A 6 -25.77 1.10 28.63
CA GLU A 6 -25.92 2.44 28.07
C GLU A 6 -24.65 2.94 27.37
N LEU A 7 -23.46 2.60 27.89
CA LEU A 7 -22.19 2.93 27.23
C LEU A 7 -22.01 2.16 25.93
N ARG A 8 -22.37 0.87 25.89
CA ARG A 8 -22.34 0.06 24.67
C ARG A 8 -23.32 0.57 23.62
N ASP A 9 -24.52 0.97 24.02
CA ASP A 9 -25.50 1.55 23.09
C ASP A 9 -25.01 2.88 22.49
N LYS A 10 -24.24 3.67 23.25
CA LYS A 10 -23.57 4.87 22.72
C LYS A 10 -22.45 4.51 21.74
N ILE A 11 -21.66 3.47 22.01
CA ILE A 11 -20.63 2.97 21.09
C ILE A 11 -21.27 2.52 19.78
N ASN A 12 -22.30 1.69 19.83
CA ASN A 12 -23.00 1.21 18.63
C ASN A 12 -23.51 2.36 17.73
N LYS A 13 -24.03 3.44 18.34
CA LYS A 13 -24.44 4.64 17.59
C LYS A 13 -23.28 5.38 16.93
N ILE A 14 -22.10 5.36 17.54
CA ILE A 14 -20.88 5.94 16.95
C ILE A 14 -20.41 5.03 15.81
N ASP A 15 -20.42 3.72 16.00
CA ASP A 15 -19.98 2.75 14.99
C ASP A 15 -20.82 2.84 13.70
N LEU A 16 -22.14 3.03 13.83
CA LEU A 16 -23.02 3.28 12.68
C LEU A 16 -22.64 4.56 11.92
N LYS A 17 -22.32 5.64 12.63
CA LYS A 17 -21.87 6.89 11.98
C LYS A 17 -20.51 6.74 11.32
N ILE A 18 -19.62 5.94 11.90
CA ILE A 18 -18.34 5.61 11.27
C ILE A 18 -18.62 4.88 9.96
N LEU A 19 -19.49 3.87 9.96
CA LEU A 19 -19.87 3.15 8.74
C LEU A 19 -20.47 4.08 7.68
N GLU A 20 -21.43 4.94 8.04
CA GLU A 20 -22.02 5.92 7.12
C GLU A 20 -20.96 6.82 6.45
N LEU A 21 -19.99 7.32 7.23
CA LEU A 21 -18.90 8.14 6.70
C LEU A 21 -17.93 7.34 5.81
N LEU A 22 -17.75 6.05 6.07
CA LEU A 22 -16.93 5.18 5.24
C LEU A 22 -17.61 4.90 3.89
N GLU A 23 -18.92 4.68 3.88
CA GLU A 23 -19.71 4.53 2.66
C GLU A 23 -19.67 5.82 1.82
N GLU A 24 -19.88 6.99 2.43
CA GLU A 24 -19.75 8.29 1.74
C GLU A 24 -18.35 8.47 1.14
N ARG A 25 -17.31 8.11 1.90
CA ARG A 25 -15.93 8.15 1.39
C ARG A 25 -15.75 7.21 0.19
N ALA A 26 -16.30 6.01 0.23
CA ALA A 26 -16.23 5.04 -0.85
C ALA A 26 -16.90 5.57 -2.13
N GLU A 27 -18.05 6.23 -2.02
CA GLU A 27 -18.73 6.87 -3.15
C GLU A 27 -17.87 7.96 -3.81
N ILE A 28 -17.25 8.83 -3.01
CA ILE A 28 -16.36 9.87 -3.51
C ILE A 28 -15.14 9.25 -4.20
N VAL A 29 -14.56 8.20 -3.61
CA VAL A 29 -13.43 7.46 -4.18
C VAL A 29 -13.78 6.84 -5.53
N ASN A 30 -14.97 6.26 -5.68
CA ASN A 30 -15.44 5.75 -6.98
C ASN A 30 -15.49 6.85 -8.05
N GLN A 31 -15.97 8.05 -7.71
CA GLN A 31 -15.99 9.20 -8.62
C GLN A 31 -14.56 9.62 -9.01
N VAL A 32 -13.63 9.65 -8.04
CA VAL A 32 -12.21 9.90 -8.29
C VAL A 32 -11.62 8.86 -9.25
N GLY A 33 -11.91 7.57 -9.05
CA GLY A 33 -11.49 6.49 -9.93
C GLY A 33 -11.95 6.66 -11.38
N ILE A 34 -13.20 7.11 -11.60
CA ILE A 34 -13.73 7.41 -12.94
C ILE A 34 -12.93 8.55 -13.61
N LEU A 35 -12.62 9.61 -12.87
CA LEU A 35 -11.82 10.73 -13.38
C LEU A 35 -10.37 10.31 -13.69
N LYS A 36 -9.75 9.50 -12.83
CA LYS A 36 -8.39 8.97 -13.08
C LYS A 36 -8.33 8.14 -14.35
N LYS A 37 -9.31 7.25 -14.58
CA LYS A 37 -9.44 6.45 -15.81
C LYS A 37 -9.51 7.34 -17.05
N LYS A 38 -10.28 8.43 -16.99
CA LYS A 38 -10.44 9.36 -18.11
C LYS A 38 -9.18 10.18 -18.41
N ASN A 39 -8.44 10.56 -17.37
CA ASN A 39 -7.30 11.47 -17.46
C ASN A 39 -5.93 10.76 -17.51
N LEU A 40 -5.89 9.42 -17.54
CA LEU A 40 -4.67 8.61 -17.54
C LEU A 40 -3.70 8.94 -16.38
N THR A 41 -4.24 9.34 -15.24
CA THR A 41 -3.45 9.64 -14.03
C THR A 41 -3.21 8.38 -13.21
N PRO A 42 -2.07 8.25 -12.51
CA PRO A 42 -1.77 7.08 -11.68
C PRO A 42 -2.85 6.77 -10.64
N PHE A 43 -3.15 5.49 -10.45
CA PHE A 43 -4.12 5.05 -9.43
C PHE A 43 -3.53 5.07 -8.03
N TYR A 44 -2.23 4.83 -7.90
CA TYR A 44 -1.52 4.80 -6.62
C TYR A 44 -0.52 5.96 -6.54
N ILE A 45 -0.66 6.78 -5.50
CA ILE A 45 0.21 7.93 -5.23
C ILE A 45 0.62 7.85 -3.75
N PRO A 46 1.77 7.24 -3.42
CA PRO A 46 2.19 7.00 -2.04
C PRO A 46 2.21 8.26 -1.18
N GLU A 47 2.68 9.39 -1.73
CA GLU A 47 2.80 10.68 -1.04
C GLU A 47 1.47 11.14 -0.46
N ARG A 48 0.39 10.94 -1.24
CA ARG A 48 -0.95 11.34 -0.84
C ARG A 48 -1.43 10.54 0.36
N GLU A 49 -1.13 9.26 0.41
CA GLU A 49 -1.49 8.40 1.55
C GLU A 49 -0.70 8.80 2.80
N ILE A 50 0.61 9.03 2.66
CA ILE A 50 1.47 9.49 3.77
C ILE A 50 0.94 10.79 4.37
N GLU A 51 0.61 11.77 3.53
CA GLU A 51 0.08 13.06 3.96
C GLU A 51 -1.20 12.89 4.80
N ILE A 52 -2.13 12.02 4.36
CA ILE A 52 -3.36 11.72 5.09
C ILE A 52 -3.03 11.09 6.45
N LEU A 53 -2.16 10.08 6.48
CA LEU A 53 -1.82 9.34 7.70
C LEU A 53 -1.10 10.23 8.72
N GLU A 54 -0.15 11.07 8.29
CA GLU A 54 0.54 12.02 9.17
C GLU A 54 -0.42 13.08 9.71
N LYS A 55 -1.23 13.67 8.84
CA LYS A 55 -2.22 14.69 9.24
C LYS A 55 -3.17 14.13 10.30
N LEU A 56 -3.82 12.99 10.03
CA LEU A 56 -4.82 12.43 10.94
C LEU A 56 -4.21 11.93 12.25
N SER A 57 -3.04 11.28 12.20
CA SER A 57 -2.37 10.81 13.41
C SER A 57 -1.88 11.97 14.29
N SER A 58 -1.45 13.10 13.70
CA SER A 58 -1.07 14.30 14.46
C SER A 58 -2.25 14.96 15.19
N MET A 59 -3.47 14.78 14.68
CA MET A 59 -4.68 15.37 15.26
C MET A 59 -5.29 14.50 16.38
N SER A 60 -4.86 13.25 16.53
CA SER A 60 -5.35 12.36 17.59
C SER A 60 -4.86 12.79 18.97
N LYS A 61 -5.80 12.94 19.90
CA LYS A 61 -5.51 13.31 21.30
C LYS A 61 -5.59 12.14 22.28
N LYS A 62 -6.28 11.07 21.91
CA LYS A 62 -6.63 9.95 22.82
C LYS A 62 -6.01 8.62 22.38
N MET A 63 -6.00 8.35 21.08
CA MET A 63 -5.41 7.13 20.54
C MET A 63 -3.95 7.36 20.16
N HIS A 64 -3.14 6.32 20.29
CA HIS A 64 -1.76 6.31 19.80
C HIS A 64 -1.72 6.59 18.30
N LYS A 65 -0.67 7.28 17.84
CA LYS A 65 -0.53 7.69 16.43
C LYS A 65 -0.50 6.47 15.51
N GLU A 66 0.18 5.42 15.94
CA GLU A 66 0.33 4.14 15.25
C GLU A 66 -1.02 3.46 15.03
N SER A 67 -1.92 3.50 16.01
CA SER A 67 -3.27 2.96 15.88
C SER A 67 -4.09 3.72 14.85
N ILE A 68 -3.99 5.06 14.84
CA ILE A 68 -4.69 5.89 13.84
C ILE A 68 -4.14 5.63 12.45
N LYS A 69 -2.82 5.52 12.31
CA LYS A 69 -2.18 5.16 11.03
C LYS A 69 -2.67 3.80 10.54
N GLY A 70 -2.74 2.79 11.41
CA GLY A 70 -3.24 1.46 11.06
C GLY A 70 -4.70 1.47 10.58
N ILE A 71 -5.59 2.12 11.32
CA ILE A 71 -7.02 2.22 10.97
C ILE A 71 -7.21 2.90 9.62
N PHE A 72 -6.62 4.09 9.44
CA PHE A 72 -6.81 4.84 8.19
C PHE A 72 -6.11 4.20 7.00
N LYS A 73 -5.01 3.45 7.21
CA LYS A 73 -4.39 2.66 6.14
C LYS A 73 -5.34 1.59 5.61
N GLU A 74 -6.05 0.87 6.48
CA GLU A 74 -7.01 -0.14 6.03
C GLU A 74 -8.23 0.49 5.34
N ILE A 75 -8.71 1.64 5.84
CA ILE A 75 -9.77 2.42 5.16
C ILE A 75 -9.33 2.85 3.75
N ILE A 76 -8.09 3.33 3.61
CA ILE A 76 -7.52 3.69 2.31
C ILE A 76 -7.41 2.45 1.41
N SER A 77 -6.90 1.34 1.93
CA SER A 77 -6.79 0.06 1.22
C SER A 77 -8.14 -0.41 0.66
N GLY A 78 -9.16 -0.48 1.51
CA GLY A 78 -10.50 -0.92 1.11
C GLY A 78 -11.14 -0.03 0.06
N CYS A 79 -11.01 1.29 0.19
CA CYS A 79 -11.53 2.22 -0.81
C CYS A 79 -10.76 2.15 -2.14
N ARG A 80 -9.44 1.95 -2.10
CA ARG A 80 -8.62 1.81 -3.30
C ARG A 80 -9.00 0.56 -4.10
N ALA A 81 -9.36 -0.53 -3.42
CA ALA A 81 -9.87 -1.75 -4.04
C ALA A 81 -11.16 -1.53 -4.86
N LEU A 82 -11.96 -0.51 -4.51
CA LEU A 82 -13.14 -0.11 -5.28
C LEU A 82 -12.78 0.63 -6.59
N GLU A 83 -11.70 1.42 -6.59
CA GLU A 83 -11.21 2.09 -7.81
C GLU A 83 -10.63 1.07 -8.82
N LYS A 84 -9.75 0.19 -8.30
CA LYS A 84 -9.03 -0.87 -9.02
C LYS A 84 -8.55 -1.92 -8.01
N SER A 85 -8.83 -3.19 -8.26
CA SER A 85 -8.21 -4.29 -7.51
C SER A 85 -6.79 -4.48 -8.02
N PHE A 86 -5.80 -4.21 -7.17
CA PHE A 86 -4.38 -4.34 -7.54
C PHE A 86 -3.89 -5.78 -7.39
N SER A 87 -3.11 -6.24 -8.36
CA SER A 87 -2.33 -7.47 -8.28
C SER A 87 -0.87 -7.16 -7.92
N ILE A 88 -0.36 -7.79 -6.87
CA ILE A 88 0.96 -7.51 -6.30
C ILE A 88 1.77 -8.79 -6.22
N LEU A 89 2.94 -8.81 -6.85
CA LEU A 89 3.89 -9.91 -6.76
C LEU A 89 4.98 -9.59 -5.75
N SER A 90 5.20 -10.52 -4.82
CA SER A 90 6.21 -10.42 -3.75
C SER A 90 7.23 -11.56 -3.87
N PHE A 91 8.53 -11.22 -3.87
CA PHE A 91 9.64 -12.17 -3.91
C PHE A 91 10.27 -12.38 -2.52
N GLY A 92 9.98 -13.52 -1.90
CA GLY A 92 10.44 -13.88 -0.55
C GLY A 92 9.58 -13.28 0.59
N GLU A 93 9.49 -13.98 1.72
CA GLU A 93 8.50 -13.71 2.79
C GLU A 93 8.55 -12.27 3.33
N LYS A 94 9.75 -11.69 3.39
CA LYS A 94 9.96 -10.31 3.85
C LYS A 94 9.29 -9.29 2.93
N SER A 95 9.33 -9.51 1.62
CA SER A 95 8.69 -8.62 0.65
C SER A 95 7.17 -8.66 0.76
N LEU A 96 6.58 -9.84 1.05
CA LEU A 96 5.14 -9.98 1.31
C LEU A 96 4.72 -9.21 2.57
N PHE A 97 5.51 -9.30 3.64
CA PHE A 97 5.27 -8.50 4.85
C PHE A 97 5.29 -6.99 4.56
N VAL A 98 6.22 -6.54 3.73
CA VAL A 98 6.30 -5.15 3.28
C VAL A 98 5.10 -4.78 2.40
N ALA A 99 4.70 -5.68 1.51
CA ALA A 99 3.52 -5.52 0.66
C ALA A 99 2.26 -5.26 1.49
N LEU A 100 2.02 -6.09 2.51
CA LEU A 100 0.91 -5.93 3.44
C LEU A 100 0.99 -4.61 4.21
N LYS A 101 2.18 -4.19 4.64
CA LYS A 101 2.36 -2.90 5.31
C LYS A 101 2.09 -1.71 4.40
N ILE A 102 2.33 -1.79 3.09
CA ILE A 102 2.14 -0.67 2.16
C ILE A 102 0.70 -0.63 1.68
N PHE A 103 0.21 -1.77 1.20
CA PHE A 103 -1.05 -1.86 0.47
C PHE A 103 -2.24 -2.28 1.34
N GLY A 104 -2.03 -2.75 2.57
CA GLY A 104 -3.11 -3.29 3.40
C GLY A 104 -3.66 -4.60 2.84
N ASN A 105 -4.84 -5.02 3.30
CA ASN A 105 -5.35 -6.37 3.03
C ASN A 105 -6.27 -6.45 1.79
N SER A 106 -6.70 -5.32 1.25
CA SER A 106 -7.71 -5.29 0.16
C SER A 106 -7.09 -5.34 -1.25
N VAL A 107 -6.05 -6.16 -1.44
CA VAL A 107 -5.35 -6.35 -2.73
C VAL A 107 -5.00 -7.83 -2.93
N ASN A 108 -4.79 -8.25 -4.18
CA ASN A 108 -4.42 -9.63 -4.50
C ASN A 108 -2.90 -9.79 -4.41
N PHE A 109 -2.44 -10.62 -3.47
CA PHE A 109 -1.02 -10.94 -3.33
C PHE A 109 -0.72 -12.30 -3.96
N GLU A 110 0.30 -12.31 -4.81
CA GLU A 110 0.96 -13.54 -5.25
C GLU A 110 2.39 -13.56 -4.73
N PHE A 111 2.86 -14.76 -4.43
CA PHE A 111 4.10 -15.00 -3.73
C PHE A 111 4.94 -16.01 -4.49
N GLU A 112 6.19 -15.65 -4.80
CA GLU A 112 7.18 -16.59 -5.32
C GLU A 112 8.23 -16.92 -4.24
N GLU A 113 8.30 -18.22 -3.90
CA GLU A 113 9.26 -18.80 -2.94
C GLU A 113 10.68 -18.88 -3.49
N ASN A 114 10.83 -19.05 -4.82
CA ASN A 114 12.13 -19.28 -5.44
C ASN A 114 12.86 -17.97 -5.72
N ASP A 115 13.75 -17.65 -4.81
CA ASP A 115 14.55 -16.43 -4.79
C ASP A 115 15.84 -16.49 -5.62
N ASN A 116 16.14 -17.65 -6.21
CA ASN A 116 17.46 -17.96 -6.77
C ASN A 116 17.66 -17.60 -8.26
N THR A 117 16.68 -16.99 -8.94
CA THR A 117 16.69 -16.84 -10.42
C THR A 117 16.28 -15.45 -10.93
N LEU A 118 16.54 -14.39 -10.18
CA LEU A 118 16.54 -13.03 -10.75
C LEU A 118 17.97 -12.50 -10.85
N ILE A 119 18.73 -13.03 -11.82
CA ILE A 119 19.92 -12.35 -12.35
C ILE A 119 19.43 -11.34 -13.40
N GLU A 120 20.00 -10.11 -13.47
CA GLU A 120 19.73 -9.01 -14.44
C GLU A 120 18.97 -9.39 -15.71
N LYS A 121 19.59 -10.33 -16.45
CA LYS A 121 19.20 -10.74 -17.79
C LYS A 121 17.94 -11.57 -17.79
N GLU A 122 17.71 -12.37 -16.75
CA GLU A 122 16.53 -13.22 -16.60
C GLU A 122 15.33 -12.37 -16.19
N PHE A 123 15.46 -11.46 -15.22
CA PHE A 123 14.32 -10.61 -14.84
C PHE A 123 13.84 -9.72 -15.98
N LEU A 124 14.73 -9.01 -16.68
CA LEU A 124 14.32 -8.15 -17.79
C LEU A 124 13.82 -8.94 -19.01
N SER A 125 14.37 -10.13 -19.28
CA SER A 125 13.86 -10.98 -20.38
C SER A 125 12.52 -11.63 -20.03
N GLU A 126 12.28 -11.90 -18.75
CA GLU A 126 11.02 -12.45 -18.23
C GLU A 126 10.06 -11.37 -17.72
N ILE A 127 10.38 -10.08 -17.76
CA ILE A 127 9.52 -9.04 -17.15
C ILE A 127 8.11 -9.02 -17.77
N ASN A 128 8.02 -9.42 -19.04
CA ASN A 128 6.76 -9.59 -19.76
C ASN A 128 5.89 -10.72 -19.19
N ARG A 129 6.45 -11.71 -18.51
CA ARG A 129 5.73 -12.76 -17.76
C ARG A 129 4.92 -12.14 -16.63
N TYR A 130 5.45 -11.08 -16.03
CA TYR A 130 4.88 -10.42 -14.86
C TYR A 130 4.00 -9.21 -15.22
N LYS A 131 3.78 -8.90 -16.51
CA LYS A 131 2.98 -7.77 -16.99
C LYS A 131 1.53 -7.73 -16.48
N ASN A 132 1.04 -8.83 -15.93
CA ASN A 132 -0.32 -8.93 -15.37
C ASN A 132 -0.37 -8.45 -13.91
N TYR A 133 0.78 -8.18 -13.29
CA TYR A 133 0.88 -7.56 -11.98
C TYR A 133 0.89 -6.04 -12.11
N ASP A 134 0.25 -5.35 -11.19
CA ASP A 134 0.33 -3.90 -11.11
C ASP A 134 1.62 -3.44 -10.41
N PHE A 135 2.01 -4.19 -9.38
CA PHE A 135 3.21 -3.92 -8.59
C PHE A 135 4.06 -5.16 -8.37
N ILE A 136 5.38 -4.96 -8.36
CA ILE A 136 6.36 -5.93 -7.88
C ILE A 136 7.05 -5.34 -6.66
N ILE A 137 7.28 -6.16 -5.63
CA ILE A 137 8.10 -5.81 -4.48
C ILE A 137 9.34 -6.69 -4.41
N LEU A 138 10.50 -6.04 -4.38
CA LEU A 138 11.83 -6.66 -4.30
C LEU A 138 12.59 -6.09 -3.11
N SER A 139 13.47 -6.88 -2.50
CA SER A 139 14.44 -6.37 -1.55
C SER A 139 15.62 -5.69 -2.29
N GLU A 140 16.31 -4.76 -1.64
CA GLU A 140 17.36 -3.94 -2.26
C GLU A 140 18.56 -4.76 -2.73
N ASP A 141 18.92 -5.81 -2.01
CA ASP A 141 19.97 -6.76 -2.40
C ASP A 141 19.67 -7.51 -3.71
N LYS A 142 18.40 -7.55 -4.11
CA LYS A 142 17.94 -8.12 -5.38
C LYS A 142 17.71 -7.07 -6.46
N LEU A 143 17.79 -5.79 -6.13
CA LEU A 143 17.63 -4.72 -7.11
C LEU A 143 18.99 -4.33 -7.68
N GLU A 144 19.13 -4.48 -8.99
CA GLU A 144 20.30 -3.99 -9.70
C GLU A 144 20.20 -2.50 -10.07
N LYS A 145 21.35 -1.83 -10.11
CA LYS A 145 21.47 -0.36 -10.28
C LYS A 145 20.72 0.22 -11.48
N HIS A 146 20.56 -0.55 -12.57
CA HIS A 146 19.91 -0.04 -13.79
C HIS A 146 18.38 0.08 -13.63
N LEU A 147 17.78 -0.70 -12.72
CA LEU A 147 16.34 -0.65 -12.39
C LEU A 147 15.98 0.52 -11.46
N GLU A 148 16.98 1.21 -10.90
CA GLU A 148 16.75 2.33 -9.97
C GLU A 148 15.88 3.44 -10.57
N LYS A 149 15.92 3.63 -11.89
CA LYS A 149 15.13 4.65 -12.61
C LYS A 149 13.64 4.32 -12.74
N ASN A 150 13.25 3.09 -12.43
CA ASN A 150 11.89 2.57 -12.56
C ASN A 150 11.23 2.29 -11.20
N ILE A 151 11.91 2.66 -10.10
CA ILE A 151 11.37 2.57 -8.75
C ILE A 151 10.35 3.68 -8.57
N ILE A 152 9.16 3.31 -8.09
CA ILE A 152 8.13 4.29 -7.70
C ILE A 152 8.20 4.62 -6.21
N LEU A 153 8.70 3.67 -5.41
CA LEU A 153 8.77 3.81 -3.97
C LEU A 153 9.92 2.93 -3.41
N LYS A 154 10.81 3.57 -2.65
CA LYS A 154 11.79 2.89 -1.79
C LYS A 154 11.28 2.89 -0.35
N VAL A 155 11.36 1.74 0.28
CA VAL A 155 10.77 1.46 1.58
C VAL A 155 11.86 0.99 2.53
N GLU A 156 12.13 1.77 3.55
CA GLU A 156 12.97 1.39 4.68
C GLU A 156 12.10 0.74 5.75
N THR A 157 12.43 -0.47 6.17
CA THR A 157 11.73 -1.15 7.27
C THR A 157 12.73 -1.92 8.14
N GLU A 158 12.43 -2.03 9.43
CA GLU A 158 13.14 -2.93 10.33
C GLU A 158 12.44 -4.29 10.30
N ILE A 159 13.10 -5.29 9.71
CA ILE A 159 12.60 -6.67 9.66
C ILE A 159 13.58 -7.54 10.47
N PHE A 160 13.04 -8.48 11.26
CA PHE A 160 13.74 -9.49 12.08
C PHE A 160 15.23 -9.20 12.40
N ASN A 161 15.53 -8.78 13.64
CA ASN A 161 16.84 -8.41 14.23
C ASN A 161 17.20 -6.91 14.30
N LYS A 162 16.27 -5.99 13.98
CA LYS A 162 16.49 -4.53 13.99
C LYS A 162 17.54 -4.02 13.00
N GLU A 163 17.94 -4.84 12.04
CA GLU A 163 18.69 -4.35 10.90
C GLU A 163 17.74 -3.64 9.93
N LYS A 164 18.22 -2.54 9.36
CA LYS A 164 17.45 -1.78 8.37
C LYS A 164 17.55 -2.50 7.05
N GLU A 165 16.40 -2.89 6.51
CA GLU A 165 16.29 -3.46 5.19
C GLU A 165 15.53 -2.49 4.28
N TYR A 166 15.92 -2.48 3.01
CA TYR A 166 15.28 -1.67 1.99
C TYR A 166 14.56 -2.55 1.00
N PHE A 167 13.38 -2.11 0.61
CA PHE A 167 12.55 -2.74 -0.41
C PHE A 167 12.16 -1.72 -1.45
N TYR A 168 11.97 -2.19 -2.67
CA TYR A 168 11.57 -1.40 -3.81
C TYR A 168 10.22 -1.87 -4.30
N VAL A 169 9.31 -0.93 -4.48
CA VAL A 169 8.05 -1.14 -5.18
C VAL A 169 8.21 -0.61 -6.59
N ILE A 170 7.93 -1.47 -7.56
CA ILE A 170 8.02 -1.18 -8.99
C ILE A 170 6.60 -1.26 -9.56
N SER A 171 6.16 -0.21 -10.26
CA SER A 171 4.88 -0.24 -10.97
C SER A 171 5.09 -0.64 -12.42
N PHE A 172 4.29 -1.60 -12.92
CA PHE A 172 4.33 -1.98 -14.33
C PHE A 172 3.86 -0.88 -15.28
N ASP A 173 2.83 -0.13 -14.90
CA ASP A 173 2.29 0.99 -15.69
C ASP A 173 3.33 2.12 -15.87
N GLU A 174 4.28 2.21 -14.95
CA GLU A 174 5.29 3.27 -14.90
C GLU A 174 6.71 2.79 -15.19
N LEU A 175 6.91 1.47 -15.37
CA LEU A 175 8.20 0.83 -15.68
C LEU A 175 8.88 1.44 -16.93
N TYR A 176 8.09 2.00 -17.85
CA TYR A 176 8.55 2.63 -19.10
C TYR A 176 8.56 4.17 -19.06
N LYS A 177 8.13 4.76 -17.94
CA LYS A 177 7.99 6.21 -17.77
C LYS A 177 8.79 6.60 -16.53
N GLY A 178 10.11 6.73 -16.64
CA GLY A 178 11.01 7.00 -15.49
C GLY A 178 10.39 7.91 -14.42
N VAL A 179 10.21 7.38 -13.21
CA VAL A 179 9.31 7.92 -12.17
C VAL A 179 10.11 8.61 -11.07
N ALA A 180 9.47 9.58 -10.41
CA ALA A 180 9.96 10.14 -9.16
C ALA A 180 9.90 9.10 -8.03
N ILE A 181 11.04 8.88 -7.36
CA ILE A 181 11.15 7.93 -6.25
C ILE A 181 10.62 8.58 -4.97
N CYS A 182 9.57 8.01 -4.38
CA CYS A 182 9.18 8.31 -3.01
C CYS A 182 10.02 7.49 -2.01
N ASN A 183 10.32 8.04 -0.84
CA ASN A 183 10.98 7.30 0.25
C ASN A 183 10.02 7.19 1.45
N ILE A 184 9.71 5.97 1.89
CA ILE A 184 8.89 5.70 3.08
C ILE A 184 9.70 4.93 4.11
N LYS A 185 9.53 5.30 5.38
CA LYS A 185 9.98 4.50 6.52
C LYS A 185 8.78 3.85 7.21
N LEU A 186 8.77 2.51 7.31
CA LEU A 186 7.69 1.68 7.87
C LEU A 186 8.06 0.99 9.18
#